data_AF-A0A919YH30-F1
#
_entry.id   AF-A0A919YH30-F1
#
_cell.length_a   1.000
_cell.length_b   1.000
_cell.length_c   1.000
_cell.angle_alpha   90.00
_cell.angle_beta   90.00
_cell.angle_gamma   90.00
#
_symmetry.space_group_name_H-M   'P 1'
#
loop_
_entity.id
_entity.type
_entity.pdbx_description
1 polymer ?
#
loop_
_entity_poly.entity_id
_entity_poly.type
_entity_poly.pdbx_seq_one_letter_code
_entity_poly.pdbx_strand_id
1 'polypeptide(L)'
;MAKTIDISGKLTNERPVLKLGEGKEYEIDNRKNTVLAIQSKMDEGSEGTAYLDEVLELALGKEAVKEINESGVSFTDYQIIFVAALAGALGEEFEAVEARFLAAKREA
;
A
#
# COMPACT_ATOMS: atom_id res chain seq x y z
N MET A 1 26.70 11.70 -30.46
CA MET A 1 25.53 12.55 -30.18
C MET A 1 24.72 11.86 -29.09
N ALA A 2 24.62 12.46 -27.90
CA ALA A 2 23.86 11.88 -26.80
C ALA A 2 22.36 12.02 -27.08
N LYS A 3 21.62 10.91 -27.04
CA LYS A 3 20.16 10.93 -27.17
C LYS A 3 19.58 11.42 -25.84
N THR A 4 19.04 12.63 -25.81
CA THR A 4 18.24 13.10 -24.67
C THR A 4 16.86 12.44 -24.76
N ILE A 5 16.54 11.61 -23.77
CA ILE A 5 15.21 11.02 -23.61
C ILE A 5 14.47 11.89 -22.59
N ASP A 6 13.51 12.70 -23.06
CA ASP A 6 12.63 13.46 -22.16
C ASP A 6 11.47 12.55 -21.72
N ILE A 7 11.45 12.24 -20.42
CA ILE A 7 10.39 11.46 -19.77
C ILE A 7 9.53 12.32 -18.85
N SER A 8 9.74 13.64 -18.83
CA SER A 8 9.11 14.57 -17.90
C SER A 8 7.59 14.57 -18.05
N GLY A 9 7.10 14.42 -19.29
CA GLY A 9 5.67 14.29 -19.59
C GLY A 9 5.03 12.96 -19.23
N LYS A 10 5.81 11.96 -18.79
CA LYS A 10 5.30 10.66 -18.31
C LYS A 10 5.27 10.55 -16.78
N LEU A 11 5.85 11.51 -16.07
CA LEU A 11 5.89 11.52 -14.61
C LEU A 11 4.65 12.24 -14.09
N THR A 12 3.61 11.48 -13.77
CA THR A 12 2.35 12.04 -13.23
C THR A 12 2.47 12.46 -11.76
N ASN A 13 3.43 11.91 -11.00
CA ASN A 13 3.66 12.20 -9.57
C ASN A 13 2.35 12.27 -8.75
N GLU A 14 1.37 11.47 -9.15
CA GLU A 14 0.07 11.44 -8.51
C GLU A 14 0.23 10.78 -7.16
N ARG A 15 -0.39 11.37 -6.14
CA ARG A 15 -0.41 10.82 -4.78
C ARG A 15 -1.77 10.19 -4.55
N PRO A 16 -1.85 8.86 -4.48
CA PRO A 16 -3.10 8.21 -4.22
C PRO A 16 -3.55 8.50 -2.79
N VAL A 17 -4.87 8.54 -2.61
CA VAL A 17 -5.50 8.80 -1.31
C VAL A 17 -6.44 7.64 -1.02
N LEU A 18 -6.22 7.00 0.13
CA LEU A 18 -7.06 5.93 0.63
C LEU A 18 -8.28 6.52 1.34
N LYS A 19 -9.49 6.14 0.91
CA LYS A 19 -10.74 6.54 1.56
C LYS A 19 -11.29 5.40 2.39
N LEU A 20 -11.47 5.65 3.69
CA LEU A 20 -11.90 4.67 4.68
C LEU A 20 -13.19 5.15 5.36
N GLY A 21 -14.34 4.92 4.71
CA GLY A 21 -15.65 5.33 5.21
C GLY A 21 -15.94 6.83 5.08
N GLU A 22 -16.96 7.32 5.80
CA GLU A 22 -17.37 8.73 5.76
C GLU A 22 -16.35 9.62 6.51
N GLY A 23 -15.44 10.24 5.75
CA GLY A 23 -14.59 11.34 6.21
C GLY A 23 -13.14 11.00 6.57
N LYS A 24 -12.71 9.74 6.43
CA LYS A 24 -11.31 9.35 6.66
C LYS A 24 -10.57 9.22 5.33
N GLU A 25 -9.85 10.27 4.96
CA GLU A 25 -8.96 10.32 3.80
C GLU A 25 -7.52 10.22 4.30
N TYR A 26 -6.81 9.17 3.92
CA TYR A 26 -5.41 8.97 4.27
C TYR A 26 -4.56 9.10 3.01
N GLU A 27 -3.63 10.05 2.98
CA GLU A 27 -2.67 10.15 1.88
C GLU A 27 -1.73 8.93 1.89
N ILE A 28 -1.61 8.26 0.74
CA ILE A 28 -0.68 7.16 0.59
C ILE A 28 0.68 7.72 0.17
N ASP A 29 1.71 7.44 0.97
CA ASP A 29 3.10 7.74 0.64
C ASP A 29 3.60 6.72 -0.41
N ASN A 30 3.47 7.12 -1.68
CA ASN A 30 3.98 6.38 -2.83
C ASN A 30 5.40 6.84 -3.24
N ARG A 31 6.16 7.48 -2.35
CA ARG A 31 7.54 7.86 -2.68
C ARG A 31 8.37 6.61 -2.90
N LYS A 32 9.28 6.66 -3.87
CA LYS A 32 10.23 5.58 -4.18
C LYS A 32 10.83 4.93 -2.92
N ASN A 33 11.25 5.72 -1.94
CA ASN A 33 11.87 5.18 -0.71
C ASN A 33 10.88 4.35 0.11
N THR A 34 9.65 4.82 0.24
CA THR A 34 8.56 4.13 0.96
C THR A 34 8.18 2.84 0.24
N VAL A 35 7.99 2.92 -1.08
CA VAL A 35 7.65 1.77 -1.92
C VAL A 35 8.73 0.68 -1.87
N LEU A 36 10.01 1.07 -1.93
CA LEU A 36 11.12 0.14 -1.79
C LEU A 36 11.16 -0.50 -0.40
N ALA A 37 10.89 0.27 0.66
CA ALA A 37 10.83 -0.26 2.02
C ALA A 37 9.68 -1.28 2.17
N ILE A 38 8.50 -0.97 1.61
CA ILE A 38 7.34 -1.86 1.61
C ILE A 38 7.64 -3.16 0.86
N GLN A 39 8.20 -3.08 -0.35
CA GLN A 39 8.57 -4.28 -1.14
C GLN A 39 9.61 -5.12 -0.39
N SER A 40 10.65 -4.50 0.16
CA SER A 40 11.68 -5.20 0.93
C SER A 40 11.08 -5.94 2.14
N LYS A 41 10.10 -5.33 2.82
CA LYS A 41 9.40 -5.92 3.96
C LYS A 41 8.49 -7.08 3.57
N MET A 42 7.83 -6.98 2.41
CA MET A 42 7.04 -8.08 1.86
C MET A 42 7.91 -9.27 1.44
N ASP A 43 9.05 -9.00 0.78
CA ASP A 43 10.02 -10.02 0.38
C ASP A 43 10.74 -10.67 1.58
N GLU A 44 10.98 -9.91 2.66
CA GLU A 44 11.53 -10.45 3.91
C GLU A 44 10.62 -11.49 4.57
N GLY A 45 9.37 -11.65 4.11
CA GLY A 45 8.54 -12.81 4.45
C GLY A 45 8.34 -12.97 5.95
N SER A 46 8.04 -11.87 6.65
CA SER A 46 7.76 -11.95 8.09
C SER A 46 6.53 -12.81 8.32
N GLU A 47 6.73 -13.97 8.95
CA GLU A 47 5.65 -14.87 9.34
C GLU A 47 4.68 -14.16 10.29
N GLY A 48 3.44 -13.93 9.86
CA GLY A 48 2.36 -13.41 10.71
C GLY A 48 1.75 -12.09 10.23
N THR A 49 0.98 -11.43 11.08
CA THR A 49 0.26 -10.18 10.74
C THR A 49 1.08 -8.92 10.99
N ALA A 50 2.27 -9.04 11.59
CA ALA A 50 3.10 -7.91 11.99
C ALA A 50 3.60 -7.05 10.81
N TYR A 51 3.85 -7.67 9.64
CA TYR A 51 4.25 -6.92 8.45
C TYR A 51 3.13 -6.05 7.89
N LEU A 52 1.87 -6.41 8.16
CA LEU A 52 0.72 -5.65 7.67
C LEU A 52 0.71 -4.26 8.33
N ASP A 53 0.90 -4.21 9.66
CA ASP A 53 1.00 -2.96 10.41
C ASP A 53 2.21 -2.15 9.93
N GLU A 54 3.40 -2.75 9.81
CA GLU A 54 4.60 -2.02 9.38
C GLU A 54 4.46 -1.41 7.97
N VAL A 55 3.91 -2.18 7.02
CA VAL A 55 3.69 -1.70 5.65
C VAL A 55 2.62 -0.61 5.62
N LEU A 56 1.54 -0.77 6.38
CA LEU A 56 0.51 0.25 6.50
C LEU A 56 1.05 1.51 7.17
N GLU A 57 1.94 1.39 8.15
CA GLU A 57 2.58 2.53 8.82
C GLU A 57 3.50 3.29 7.86
N LEU A 58 4.17 2.57 6.94
CA LEU A 58 4.96 3.16 5.87
C LEU A 58 4.08 3.83 4.82
N ALA A 59 2.98 3.18 4.41
CA ALA A 59 2.11 3.66 3.35
C ALA A 59 1.16 4.79 3.78
N LEU A 60 0.51 4.68 4.94
CA LEU A 60 -0.52 5.62 5.42
C LEU A 60 -0.05 6.47 6.60
N GLY A 61 1.05 6.11 7.24
CA GLY A 61 1.52 6.74 8.47
C GLY A 61 1.00 6.06 9.74
N LYS A 62 1.79 6.14 10.81
CA LYS A 62 1.51 5.48 12.09
C LYS A 62 0.18 5.90 12.71
N GLU A 63 -0.21 7.17 12.55
CA GLU A 63 -1.47 7.69 13.09
C GLU A 63 -2.69 7.07 12.42
N ALA A 64 -2.66 6.91 11.09
CA ALA A 64 -3.74 6.29 10.32
C ALA A 64 -3.94 4.83 10.73
N VAL A 65 -2.85 4.06 10.79
CA VAL A 65 -2.89 2.64 11.20
C VAL A 65 -3.42 2.48 12.62
N LYS A 66 -2.97 3.34 13.53
CA LYS A 66 -3.43 3.31 14.90
C LYS A 66 -4.94 3.56 14.97
N GLU A 67 -5.45 4.55 14.22
CA GLU A 67 -6.89 4.83 14.18
C GLU A 67 -7.70 3.67 13.57
N ILE A 68 -7.17 3.00 12.55
CA ILE A 68 -7.79 1.82 11.93
C ILE A 68 -7.86 0.66 12.93
N ASN A 69 -6.74 0.38 13.62
CA ASN A 69 -6.66 -0.66 14.65
C ASN A 69 -7.60 -0.35 15.83
N GLU A 70 -7.66 0.90 16.29
CA GLU A 70 -8.57 1.35 17.34
C GLU A 70 -10.05 1.31 16.91
N SER A 71 -10.33 1.38 15.60
CA SER A 71 -11.69 1.27 15.06
C SER A 71 -12.27 -0.16 15.13
N GLY A 72 -11.47 -1.16 15.52
CA GLY A 72 -11.94 -2.53 15.71
C GLY A 72 -12.38 -3.21 14.42
N VAL A 73 -11.79 -2.85 13.29
CA VAL A 73 -12.06 -3.45 11.98
C VAL A 73 -11.82 -4.96 12.01
N SER A 74 -12.61 -5.71 11.25
CA SER A 74 -12.39 -7.16 11.17
C SER A 74 -11.06 -7.45 10.49
N PHE A 75 -10.46 -8.61 10.77
CA PHE A 75 -9.22 -9.02 10.12
C PHE A 75 -9.34 -9.03 8.59
N THR A 76 -10.53 -9.35 8.06
CA THR A 76 -10.80 -9.31 6.62
C THR A 76 -10.79 -7.89 6.08
N ASP A 77 -11.43 -6.93 6.77
CA ASP A 77 -11.41 -5.52 6.37
C ASP A 77 -9.99 -4.94 6.45
N TYR A 78 -9.23 -5.34 7.47
CA TYR A 78 -7.84 -4.94 7.63
C TYR A 78 -6.96 -5.43 6.46
N GLN A 79 -7.18 -6.66 5.98
CA GLN A 79 -6.52 -7.15 4.76
C GLN A 79 -6.89 -6.32 3.52
N ILE A 80 -8.15 -5.89 3.38
CA ILE A 80 -8.60 -5.05 2.28
C ILE A 80 -7.90 -3.68 2.32
N ILE A 81 -7.81 -3.06 3.51
CA ILE A 81 -7.13 -1.78 3.70
C ILE A 81 -5.64 -1.91 3.34
N PHE A 82 -5.00 -3.00 3.75
CA PHE A 82 -3.62 -3.30 3.39
C PHE A 82 -3.42 -3.39 1.88
N VAL A 83 -4.28 -4.14 1.18
CA VAL A 83 -4.25 -4.28 -0.28
C VAL A 83 -4.44 -2.91 -0.95
N ALA A 84 -5.36 -2.08 -0.46
CA ALA A 84 -5.61 -0.74 -0.99
C ALA A 84 -4.43 0.21 -0.76
N ALA A 85 -3.80 0.17 0.41
CA ALA A 85 -2.61 0.95 0.70
C ALA A 85 -1.43 0.54 -0.20
N LEU A 86 -1.26 -0.76 -0.43
CA LEU A 86 -0.26 -1.32 -1.34
C LEU A 86 -0.52 -0.92 -2.78
N ALA A 87 -1.75 -1.05 -3.26
CA ALA A 87 -2.14 -0.65 -4.60
C ALA A 87 -1.80 0.83 -4.84
N GLY A 88 -2.17 1.71 -3.91
CA GLY A 88 -1.78 3.12 -4.01
C GLY A 88 -0.27 3.33 -3.92
N ALA A 89 0.43 2.66 -3.00
CA ALA A 89 1.88 2.83 -2.87
C ALA A 89 2.62 2.38 -4.15
N LEU A 90 2.22 1.25 -4.73
CA LEU A 90 2.80 0.69 -5.95
C LEU A 90 2.31 1.39 -7.22
N GLY A 91 1.23 2.17 -7.14
CA GLY A 91 0.54 2.73 -8.31
C GLY A 91 -0.11 1.64 -9.17
N GLU A 92 -0.51 0.53 -8.55
CA GLU A 92 -1.27 -0.55 -9.19
C GLU A 92 -2.76 -0.41 -8.88
N GLU A 93 -3.60 -1.02 -9.71
CA GLU A 93 -5.05 -1.07 -9.49
C GLU A 93 -5.38 -1.96 -8.28
N PHE A 94 -6.33 -1.53 -7.44
CA PHE A 94 -6.76 -2.28 -6.25
C PHE A 94 -7.12 -3.73 -6.59
N GLU A 95 -7.93 -3.95 -7.62
CA GLU A 95 -8.38 -5.28 -8.06
C GLU A 95 -7.21 -6.19 -8.47
N ALA A 96 -6.15 -5.63 -9.06
CA ALA A 96 -4.99 -6.39 -9.49
C ALA A 96 -4.16 -6.86 -8.29
N VAL A 97 -3.98 -6.00 -7.30
CA VAL A 97 -3.26 -6.34 -6.05
C VAL A 97 -4.11 -7.31 -5.20
N GLU A 98 -5.42 -7.09 -5.11
CA GLU A 98 -6.35 -7.97 -4.40
C GLU A 98 -6.33 -9.38 -4.98
N ALA A 99 -6.42 -9.51 -6.31
CA ALA A 99 -6.37 -10.79 -6.99
C ALA A 99 -5.07 -11.56 -6.69
N ARG A 100 -3.91 -10.87 -6.67
CA ARG A 100 -2.62 -11.49 -6.31
C ARG A 100 -2.59 -11.93 -4.85
N PHE A 101 -3.08 -11.09 -3.94
CA PHE A 101 -3.12 -11.41 -2.51
C PHE A 101 -4.05 -12.60 -2.21
N LEU A 102 -5.24 -12.62 -2.83
CA LEU A 102 -6.18 -13.73 -2.72
C LEU A 102 -5.63 -15.02 -3.35
N ALA A 103 -4.93 -14.92 -4.48
CA ALA A 103 -4.27 -16.07 -5.10
C ALA A 103 -3.19 -16.66 -4.20
N ALA A 104 -2.31 -15.82 -3.64
CA ALA A 104 -1.27 -16.25 -2.70
C ALA A 104 -1.85 -16.93 -1.44
N LYS A 105 -3.01 -16.45 -0.94
CA LYS A 105 -3.71 -17.05 0.20
C LYS A 105 -4.39 -18.38 -0.13
N ARG A 106 -4.66 -18.67 -1.40
CA ARG A 106 -5.29 -19.93 -1.86
C ARG A 106 -4.28 -21.06 -2.07
N GLU A 107 -3.01 -20.73 -2.23
CA GLU A 107 -1.90 -21.68 -2.43
C GLU A 107 -1.13 -22.00 -1.14
N ALA A 108 -1.44 -21.34 -0.02
CA ALA A 108 -0.89 -21.60 1.31
C ALA A 108 -1.83 -22.44 2.17
#